data_AF-A0A368F2X8-F1
#
_entry.id   AF-A0A368F2X8-F1
#
_cell.length_a   1.000
_cell.length_b   1.000
_cell.length_c   1.000
_cell.angle_alpha   90.00
_cell.angle_beta   90.00
_cell.angle_gamma   90.00
#
_symmetry.space_group_name_H-M   'P 1'
#
loop_
_entity.id
_entity.type
_entity.pdbx_description
1 polymer ?
#
loop_
_entity_poly.entity_id
_entity_poly.type
_entity_poly.pdbx_seq_one_letter_code
_entity_poly.pdbx_strand_id
1 'polypeptide(L)'
;MAIAISQAVLQHRTSVQFGVPGTDTQLRFKNYRVTGNMISGAAQQHKKRLVPLRKTDAMSHAERRNFLLLDDVWRSGGSECFQIIPPGGIGPDGEPMFLRLNIGGTRYMLLVDALLRAEPSGFLAKFVQLTHMARLKVADAYLPAEDSYFFQRSPAAFDAIYQYYATGVVHRPSEVCPASFLTELDFWRISHQHVGSCCADIVPQKREEEKEEEKVDDTTFDNLMFGKVRRRMWTFLERPGSSMQAKAFELSSTLFVAISVMGLSFGTIPDFQVTHYMPPHNETIVLPNGTVTVVE
;
A
#
# COMPACT_ATOMS: atom_id res chain seq x y z
N MET A 1 -5.01 33.76 -3.50
CA MET A 1 -4.14 32.58 -3.29
C MET A 1 -3.53 32.24 -4.64
N ALA A 2 -2.20 32.21 -4.75
CA ALA A 2 -1.49 32.07 -6.02
C ALA A 2 -1.86 30.76 -6.73
N ILE A 3 -2.27 30.85 -8.00
CA ILE A 3 -2.44 29.70 -8.87
C ILE A 3 -1.03 29.15 -9.14
N ALA A 4 -0.65 28.11 -8.43
CA ALA A 4 0.57 27.36 -8.69
C ALA A 4 0.39 26.59 -10.00
N ILE A 5 0.80 27.20 -11.11
CA ILE A 5 1.06 26.48 -12.36
C ILE A 5 2.25 25.58 -12.07
N SER A 6 2.00 24.28 -11.86
CA SER A 6 3.05 23.26 -11.74
C SER A 6 3.79 23.14 -13.06
N GLN A 7 4.88 23.89 -13.22
CA GLN A 7 5.84 23.67 -14.30
C GLN A 7 6.70 22.46 -13.97
N ALA A 8 6.65 21.44 -14.83
CA ALA A 8 7.55 20.30 -14.77
C ALA A 8 8.99 20.74 -15.05
N VAL A 9 9.89 20.61 -14.07
CA VAL A 9 11.32 20.84 -14.27
C VAL A 9 11.97 19.52 -14.68
N LEU A 10 12.22 19.35 -15.98
CA LEU A 10 13.03 18.24 -16.49
C LEU A 10 14.51 18.52 -16.17
N GLN A 11 15.05 17.88 -15.14
CA GLN A 11 16.50 17.90 -14.91
C GLN A 11 17.19 16.86 -15.80
N HIS A 12 18.05 17.34 -16.70
CA HIS A 12 18.87 16.51 -17.57
C HIS A 12 20.03 15.91 -16.78
N ARG A 13 20.13 14.58 -16.70
CA ARG A 13 21.36 13.92 -16.25
C ARG A 13 21.97 13.14 -17.41
N THR A 14 23.24 13.45 -17.67
CA THR A 14 24.21 12.79 -18.57
C THR A 14 23.65 11.71 -19.52
N SER A 15 23.74 11.97 -20.83
CA SER A 15 23.39 11.02 -21.89
C SER A 15 24.30 9.80 -21.86
N VAL A 16 23.73 8.61 -21.96
CA VAL A 16 24.49 7.37 -22.15
C VAL A 16 24.58 7.09 -23.64
N GLN A 17 25.80 6.83 -24.14
CA GLN A 17 26.07 6.47 -25.53
C GLN A 17 26.44 4.99 -25.60
N PHE A 18 25.75 4.26 -26.47
CA PHE A 18 26.07 2.87 -26.78
C PHE A 18 26.47 2.77 -28.24
N GLY A 19 27.64 2.15 -28.49
CA GLY A 19 28.10 1.82 -29.84
C GLY A 19 27.54 0.47 -30.27
N VAL A 20 27.02 0.39 -31.50
CA VAL A 20 26.56 -0.87 -32.10
C VAL A 20 27.76 -1.54 -32.79
N PRO A 21 28.13 -2.79 -32.44
CA PRO A 21 29.29 -3.44 -33.04
C PRO A 21 29.12 -3.63 -34.55
N GLY A 22 30.12 -3.19 -35.35
CA GLY A 22 30.15 -3.37 -36.80
C GLY A 22 29.59 -2.22 -37.64
N THR A 23 29.18 -1.10 -37.02
CA THR A 23 28.71 0.11 -37.71
C THR A 23 29.20 1.38 -37.00
N ASP A 24 29.53 2.44 -37.74
CA ASP A 24 29.90 3.77 -37.18
C ASP A 24 28.72 4.53 -36.54
N THR A 25 27.62 3.84 -36.23
CA THR A 25 26.38 4.46 -35.73
C THR A 25 26.36 4.48 -34.20
N GLN A 26 26.31 5.68 -33.63
CA GLN A 26 26.23 5.93 -32.19
C GLN A 26 24.79 6.21 -31.76
N LEU A 27 24.21 5.38 -30.88
CA LEU A 27 22.87 5.61 -30.32
C LEU A 27 22.98 6.40 -29.01
N ARG A 28 22.33 7.57 -28.96
CA ARG A 28 22.37 8.49 -27.82
C ARG A 28 21.00 8.51 -27.12
N PHE A 29 20.93 7.92 -25.93
CA PHE A 29 19.70 7.90 -25.14
C PHE A 29 19.74 9.03 -24.10
N LYS A 30 18.74 9.92 -24.15
CA LYS A 30 18.55 10.96 -23.13
C LYS A 30 17.73 10.38 -21.98
N ASN A 31 18.35 10.28 -20.81
CA ASN A 31 17.66 9.84 -19.60
C ASN A 31 16.95 11.04 -18.95
N TYR A 32 15.63 10.98 -18.91
CA TYR A 32 14.81 11.93 -18.15
C TYR A 32 14.26 11.23 -16.91
N ARG A 33 14.48 11.80 -15.73
CA ARG A 33 13.80 11.39 -14.50
C ARG A 33 12.63 12.34 -14.27
N VAL A 34 11.41 11.81 -14.25
CA VAL A 34 10.25 12.56 -13.77
C VAL A 34 10.31 12.52 -12.24
N THR A 35 10.59 13.66 -11.60
CA THR A 35 10.37 13.82 -10.16
C THR A 35 8.87 13.88 -9.93
N GLY A 36 8.31 12.75 -9.51
CA GLY A 36 6.87 12.59 -9.35
C GLY A 36 6.33 13.39 -8.18
N ASN A 37 5.57 14.44 -8.47
CA ASN A 37 4.48 14.92 -7.61
C ASN A 37 3.14 14.92 -8.36
N MET A 38 2.98 14.08 -9.39
CA MET A 38 1.72 13.97 -10.17
C MET A 38 1.35 12.53 -10.54
N ILE A 39 1.35 11.62 -9.57
CA ILE A 39 0.58 10.37 -9.67
C ILE A 39 -0.10 10.12 -8.31
N SER A 40 -1.05 10.96 -7.92
CA SER A 40 -1.64 10.84 -6.57
C SER A 40 -3.13 11.16 -6.47
N GLY A 41 -3.86 11.28 -7.58
CA GLY A 41 -5.33 11.40 -7.54
C GLY A 41 -6.02 10.05 -7.67
N ALA A 42 -5.92 9.45 -8.86
CA ALA A 42 -6.68 8.25 -9.22
C ALA A 42 -6.18 6.96 -8.53
N ALA A 43 -4.87 6.80 -8.37
CA ALA A 43 -4.28 5.64 -7.69
C ALA A 43 -4.55 5.63 -6.16
N GLN A 44 -4.69 6.81 -5.54
CA GLN A 44 -5.02 6.92 -4.11
C GLN A 44 -6.50 6.63 -3.81
N GLN A 45 -7.42 6.91 -4.74
CA GLN A 45 -8.84 6.65 -4.53
C GLN A 45 -9.19 5.16 -4.54
N HIS A 46 -8.47 4.34 -5.32
CA HIS A 46 -8.70 2.88 -5.34
C HIS A 46 -8.23 2.17 -4.07
N LYS A 47 -7.24 2.74 -3.35
CA LYS A 47 -6.76 2.24 -2.04
C LYS A 47 -7.78 2.41 -0.90
N LYS A 48 -8.73 3.36 -1.03
CA LYS A 48 -9.72 3.67 0.02
C LYS A 48 -11.01 2.82 -0.03
N ARG A 49 -11.20 1.99 -1.06
CA ARG A 49 -12.40 1.13 -1.19
C ARG A 49 -12.24 -0.29 -0.66
N LEU A 50 -11.04 -0.71 -0.29
CA LEU A 50 -10.85 -1.95 0.44
C LEU A 50 -11.14 -1.67 1.91
N VAL A 51 -12.41 -1.77 2.31
CA VAL A 51 -12.76 -1.85 3.73
C VAL A 51 -12.09 -3.12 4.24
N PRO A 52 -11.08 -3.04 5.13
CA PRO A 52 -10.53 -4.24 5.74
C PRO A 52 -11.68 -4.91 6.46
N LEU A 53 -12.03 -6.14 6.09
CA LEU A 53 -12.95 -6.94 6.90
C LEU A 53 -12.34 -6.99 8.30
N ARG A 54 -12.99 -6.31 9.25
CA ARG A 54 -12.57 -6.33 10.64
C ARG A 54 -12.74 -7.77 11.11
N LYS A 55 -11.64 -8.52 11.15
CA LYS A 55 -11.63 -9.87 11.71
C LYS A 55 -12.19 -9.77 13.12
N THR A 56 -13.19 -10.59 13.43
CA THR A 56 -13.69 -10.68 14.80
C THR A 56 -12.60 -11.32 15.66
N ASP A 57 -12.60 -11.02 16.97
CA ASP A 57 -11.62 -11.60 17.88
C ASP A 57 -11.66 -13.13 17.83
N ALA A 58 -12.84 -13.73 17.66
CA ALA A 58 -13.03 -15.16 17.44
C ALA A 58 -12.33 -15.69 16.16
N MET A 59 -12.42 -14.98 15.03
CA MET A 59 -11.72 -15.36 13.80
C MET A 59 -10.20 -15.26 13.97
N SER A 60 -9.72 -14.20 14.62
CA SER A 60 -8.28 -14.03 14.90
C SER A 60 -7.74 -15.07 15.88
N HIS A 61 -8.57 -15.53 16.81
CA HIS A 61 -8.22 -16.51 17.83
C HIS A 61 -8.25 -17.95 17.29
N ALA A 62 -9.15 -18.25 16.34
CA ALA A 62 -9.19 -19.52 15.64
C ALA A 62 -8.00 -19.66 14.65
N GLU A 63 -7.66 -18.61 13.91
CA GLU A 63 -6.60 -18.61 12.90
C GLU A 63 -5.17 -18.75 13.48
N ARG A 64 -4.96 -18.46 14.78
CA ARG A 64 -3.63 -18.43 15.42
C ARG A 64 -3.29 -19.66 16.25
N ARG A 65 -4.18 -20.65 16.33
CA ARG A 65 -4.01 -21.77 17.27
C ARG A 65 -2.71 -22.55 17.03
N ASN A 66 -2.43 -22.97 15.80
CA ASN A 66 -1.24 -23.76 15.47
C ASN A 66 0.04 -22.97 15.72
N PHE A 67 0.03 -21.66 15.39
CA PHE A 67 1.15 -20.78 15.69
C PHE A 67 1.41 -20.69 17.20
N LEU A 68 0.37 -20.45 18.01
CA LEU A 68 0.50 -20.35 19.46
C LEU A 68 0.97 -21.67 20.08
N LEU A 69 0.46 -22.80 19.59
CA LEU A 69 0.88 -24.13 20.02
C LEU A 69 2.34 -24.40 19.64
N LEU A 70 2.77 -24.00 18.46
CA LEU A 70 4.17 -24.12 18.05
C LEU A 70 5.08 -23.29 18.97
N ASP A 71 4.73 -22.04 19.23
CA ASP A 71 5.53 -21.16 20.08
C ASP A 71 5.55 -21.64 21.55
N ASP A 72 4.45 -22.19 22.06
CA ASP A 72 4.41 -22.80 23.40
C ASP A 72 5.28 -24.06 23.47
N VAL A 73 5.14 -25.00 22.53
CA VAL A 73 6.01 -26.19 22.47
C VAL A 73 7.48 -25.80 22.31
N TRP A 74 7.77 -24.75 21.53
CA TRP A 74 9.13 -24.28 21.29
C TRP A 74 9.78 -23.64 22.53
N ARG A 75 9.00 -22.94 23.37
CA ARG A 75 9.51 -22.22 24.56
C ARG A 75 9.44 -23.06 25.84
N SER A 76 8.35 -23.81 26.00
CA SER A 76 7.99 -24.55 27.22
C SER A 76 8.39 -26.02 27.13
N GLY A 77 8.63 -26.54 25.92
CA GLY A 77 9.06 -27.93 25.72
C GLY A 77 10.49 -28.17 26.20
N GLY A 78 10.72 -29.30 26.86
CA GLY A 78 12.06 -29.75 27.19
C GLY A 78 12.79 -30.32 25.97
N SER A 79 14.00 -30.83 26.18
CA SER A 79 14.83 -31.39 25.11
C SER A 79 14.17 -32.57 24.38
N GLU A 80 13.22 -33.26 25.02
CA GLU A 80 12.45 -34.37 24.46
C GLU A 80 11.47 -33.96 23.34
N CYS A 81 11.14 -32.66 23.23
CA CYS A 81 10.26 -32.15 22.18
C CYS A 81 11.00 -31.96 20.85
N PHE A 82 12.33 -32.01 20.85
CA PHE A 82 13.17 -31.72 19.70
C PHE A 82 13.84 -32.99 19.18
N GLN A 83 13.93 -33.10 17.86
CA GLN A 83 14.67 -34.16 17.20
C GLN A 83 16.04 -33.65 16.75
N ILE A 84 17.02 -34.55 16.72
CA ILE A 84 18.35 -34.25 16.17
C ILE A 84 18.25 -34.39 14.65
N ILE A 85 18.49 -33.29 13.93
CA ILE A 85 18.58 -33.30 12.47
C ILE A 85 20.06 -33.37 12.08
N PRO A 86 20.47 -34.37 11.27
CA PRO A 86 21.84 -34.44 10.77
C PRO A 86 22.23 -33.19 9.96
N PRO A 87 23.53 -32.83 9.93
CA PRO A 87 24.01 -31.70 9.15
C PRO A 87 23.67 -31.88 7.66
N GLY A 88 23.13 -30.83 7.04
CA GLY A 88 22.67 -30.87 5.64
C GLY A 88 21.36 -31.64 5.43
N GLY A 89 20.68 -32.08 6.50
CA GLY A 89 19.40 -32.78 6.40
C GLY A 89 19.50 -34.11 5.64
N ILE A 90 20.64 -34.77 5.71
CA ILE A 90 20.89 -36.07 5.06
C ILE A 90 20.65 -37.18 6.09
N GLY A 91 19.81 -38.15 5.75
CA GLY A 91 19.50 -39.29 6.58
C GLY A 91 20.71 -40.21 6.80
N PRO A 92 20.62 -41.16 7.75
CA PRO A 92 21.68 -42.15 8.00
C PRO A 92 21.92 -43.10 6.82
N ASP A 93 20.97 -43.19 5.90
CA ASP A 93 21.03 -43.91 4.63
C ASP A 93 21.75 -43.15 3.51
N GLY A 94 22.11 -41.88 3.73
CA GLY A 94 22.74 -41.01 2.74
C GLY A 94 21.75 -40.28 1.84
N GLU A 95 20.44 -40.45 2.06
CA GLU A 95 19.39 -39.82 1.26
C GLU A 95 18.90 -38.51 1.90
N PRO A 96 18.43 -37.53 1.09
CA PRO A 96 17.88 -36.29 1.63
C PRO A 96 16.60 -36.53 2.43
N MET A 97 16.50 -35.89 3.59
CA MET A 97 15.29 -35.92 4.41
C MET A 97 14.22 -34.97 3.86
N PHE A 98 12.97 -35.40 3.92
CA PHE A 98 11.82 -34.61 3.49
C PHE A 98 10.77 -34.45 4.58
N LEU A 99 10.16 -33.26 4.63
CA LEU A 99 8.94 -33.00 5.38
C LEU A 99 7.74 -33.06 4.42
N ARG A 100 6.80 -33.95 4.71
CA ARG A 100 5.57 -34.11 3.93
C ARG A 100 4.42 -33.36 4.60
N LEU A 101 3.78 -32.49 3.84
CA LEU A 101 2.66 -31.66 4.30
C LEU A 101 1.44 -31.88 3.42
N ASN A 102 0.25 -31.75 4.02
CA ASN A 102 -1.01 -31.67 3.30
C ASN A 102 -1.69 -30.34 3.67
N ILE A 103 -1.77 -29.42 2.72
CA ILE A 103 -2.32 -28.08 2.94
C ILE A 103 -3.66 -27.99 2.22
N GLY A 104 -4.76 -27.96 2.99
CA GLY A 104 -6.12 -27.86 2.45
C GLY A 104 -6.48 -28.96 1.42
N GLY A 105 -5.84 -30.13 1.50
CA GLY A 105 -6.04 -31.25 0.58
C GLY A 105 -4.92 -31.45 -0.45
N THR A 106 -4.04 -30.46 -0.63
CA THR A 106 -2.92 -30.53 -1.59
C THR A 106 -1.65 -31.02 -0.90
N ARG A 107 -0.94 -31.97 -1.52
CA ARG A 107 0.28 -32.59 -0.97
C ARG A 107 1.52 -31.82 -1.37
N TYR A 108 2.40 -31.57 -0.41
CA TYR A 108 3.70 -30.93 -0.60
C TYR A 108 4.81 -31.75 0.04
N MET A 109 5.98 -31.75 -0.58
CA MET A 109 7.17 -32.41 -0.07
C MET A 109 8.32 -31.40 -0.06
N LEU A 110 8.78 -31.01 1.13
CA LEU A 110 9.83 -30.01 1.29
C LEU A 110 11.12 -30.67 1.77
N LEU A 111 12.24 -30.26 1.19
CA LEU A 111 13.56 -30.69 1.64
C LEU A 111 13.85 -30.08 3.03
N VAL A 112 14.17 -30.92 4.01
CA VAL A 112 14.45 -30.47 5.39
C VAL A 112 15.57 -29.44 5.41
N ASP A 113 16.61 -29.67 4.62
CA ASP A 113 17.76 -28.79 4.47
C ASP A 113 17.39 -27.41 3.89
N ALA A 114 16.44 -27.34 2.95
CA ALA A 114 15.94 -26.05 2.44
C ALA A 114 15.16 -25.26 3.51
N LEU A 115 14.37 -25.94 4.34
CA LEU A 115 13.66 -25.32 5.47
C LEU A 115 14.61 -24.71 6.49
N LEU A 116 15.70 -25.42 6.81
CA LEU A 116 16.69 -24.98 7.80
C LEU A 116 17.58 -23.84 7.29
N ARG A 117 17.80 -23.74 5.97
CA ARG A 117 18.58 -22.64 5.36
C ARG A 117 17.82 -21.33 5.21
N ALA A 118 16.49 -21.37 5.08
CA ALA A 118 15.70 -20.20 4.71
C ALA A 118 15.68 -19.12 5.80
N GLU A 119 14.89 -19.33 6.85
CA GLU A 119 14.74 -18.39 7.97
C GLU A 119 14.56 -19.20 9.27
N PRO A 120 15.51 -19.16 10.22
CA PRO A 120 15.45 -19.97 11.44
C PRO A 120 14.22 -19.70 12.31
N SER A 121 13.70 -18.47 12.24
CA SER A 121 12.50 -18.06 12.97
C SER A 121 11.19 -18.49 12.30
N GLY A 122 11.26 -19.04 11.08
CA GLY A 122 10.13 -19.49 10.27
C GLY A 122 9.34 -20.65 10.89
N PHE A 123 8.05 -20.74 10.56
CA PHE A 123 7.16 -21.75 11.14
C PHE A 123 7.64 -23.16 10.80
N LEU A 124 7.89 -23.45 9.52
CA LEU A 124 8.32 -24.77 9.08
C LEU A 124 9.75 -25.11 9.51
N ALA A 125 10.63 -24.11 9.63
CA ALA A 125 11.98 -24.28 10.15
C ALA A 125 11.97 -24.74 11.62
N LYS A 126 11.09 -24.17 12.45
CA LYS A 126 10.84 -24.66 13.81
C LYS A 126 10.13 -26.01 13.82
N PHE A 127 9.06 -26.14 13.04
CA PHE A 127 8.24 -27.35 13.01
C PHE A 127 9.04 -28.60 12.64
N VAL A 128 9.98 -28.49 11.68
CA VAL A 128 10.83 -29.62 11.28
C VAL A 128 11.82 -30.05 12.36
N GLN A 129 12.16 -29.19 13.33
CA GLN A 129 13.03 -29.55 14.45
C GLN A 129 12.28 -30.25 15.60
N LEU A 130 10.95 -30.27 15.56
CA LEU A 130 10.15 -30.98 16.55
C LEU A 130 10.08 -32.49 16.27
N THR A 131 9.97 -33.28 17.34
CA THR A 131 9.67 -34.72 17.25
C THR A 131 8.27 -34.95 16.69
N HIS A 132 8.01 -36.19 16.21
CA HIS A 132 6.69 -36.55 15.70
C HIS A 132 5.58 -36.26 16.73
N MET A 133 5.76 -36.63 18.00
CA MET A 133 4.80 -36.36 19.09
C MET A 133 4.55 -34.88 19.34
N ALA A 134 5.59 -34.04 19.26
CA ALA A 134 5.45 -32.60 19.40
C ALA A 134 4.72 -31.97 18.21
N ARG A 135 4.99 -32.44 16.98
CA ARG A 135 4.29 -31.98 15.77
C ARG A 135 2.80 -32.32 15.78
N LEU A 136 2.39 -33.45 16.35
CA LEU A 136 0.97 -33.81 16.48
C LEU A 136 0.18 -32.82 17.34
N LYS A 137 0.84 -32.10 18.26
CA LYS A 137 0.19 -31.02 19.04
C LYS A 137 -0.02 -29.76 18.22
N VAL A 138 0.74 -29.56 17.15
CA VAL A 138 0.78 -28.32 16.36
C VAL A 138 0.00 -28.44 15.05
N ALA A 139 0.08 -29.58 14.38
CA ALA A 139 -0.66 -29.85 13.15
C ALA A 139 -2.15 -30.09 13.45
N ASP A 140 -3.02 -29.80 12.48
CA ASP A 140 -4.47 -30.00 12.66
C ASP A 140 -4.83 -31.50 12.63
N ALA A 141 -4.11 -32.27 11.82
CA ALA A 141 -4.15 -33.72 11.82
C ALA A 141 -2.84 -34.31 11.26
N TYR A 142 -2.66 -35.60 11.43
CA TYR A 142 -1.62 -36.37 10.73
C TYR A 142 -2.30 -37.47 9.93
N LEU A 143 -1.86 -37.67 8.69
CA LEU A 143 -2.40 -38.63 7.73
C LEU A 143 -1.41 -39.81 7.62
N PRO A 144 -1.61 -40.93 8.36
CA PRO A 144 -0.61 -42.01 8.43
C PRO A 144 -0.38 -42.70 7.09
N ALA A 145 -1.40 -42.77 6.23
CA ALA A 145 -1.30 -43.39 4.90
C ALA A 145 -0.35 -42.64 3.96
N GLU A 146 -0.15 -41.34 4.17
CA GLU A 146 0.68 -40.47 3.33
C GLU A 146 1.98 -40.03 4.04
N ASP A 147 2.10 -40.36 5.32
CA ASP A 147 3.09 -39.82 6.25
C ASP A 147 3.14 -38.28 6.18
N SER A 148 1.97 -37.62 6.19
CA SER A 148 1.87 -36.17 5.98
C SER A 148 1.15 -35.44 7.10
N TYR A 149 1.63 -34.23 7.43
CA TYR A 149 0.99 -33.35 8.41
C TYR A 149 -0.02 -32.44 7.74
N PHE A 150 -1.25 -32.47 8.21
CA PHE A 150 -2.35 -31.70 7.66
C PHE A 150 -2.49 -30.33 8.33
N PHE A 151 -2.69 -29.30 7.51
CA PHE A 151 -3.05 -27.95 7.94
C PHE A 151 -4.27 -27.47 7.16
N GLN A 152 -5.27 -26.97 7.87
CA GLN A 152 -6.49 -26.40 7.32
C GLN A 152 -6.25 -24.97 6.81
N ARG A 153 -5.40 -24.85 5.78
CA ARG A 153 -4.99 -23.57 5.17
C ARG A 153 -5.22 -23.59 3.65
N SER A 154 -5.09 -22.42 3.02
CA SER A 154 -5.32 -22.28 1.58
C SER A 154 -4.13 -22.82 0.77
N PRO A 155 -4.31 -23.86 -0.07
CA PRO A 155 -3.24 -24.37 -0.93
C PRO A 155 -2.80 -23.33 -1.97
N ALA A 156 -3.73 -22.55 -2.52
CA ALA A 156 -3.42 -21.52 -3.53
C ALA A 156 -2.45 -20.45 -3.01
N ALA A 157 -2.53 -20.11 -1.72
CA ALA A 157 -1.54 -19.21 -1.12
C ALA A 157 -0.24 -19.96 -0.78
N PHE A 158 -0.35 -21.21 -0.33
CA PHE A 158 0.81 -22.02 0.05
C PHE A 158 1.74 -22.34 -1.11
N ASP A 159 1.27 -22.37 -2.36
CA ASP A 159 2.14 -22.57 -3.53
C ASP A 159 3.28 -21.54 -3.59
N ALA A 160 3.00 -20.27 -3.31
CA ALA A 160 4.02 -19.23 -3.26
C ALA A 160 4.96 -19.37 -2.05
N ILE A 161 4.45 -19.84 -0.92
CA ILE A 161 5.25 -20.12 0.29
C ILE A 161 6.18 -21.32 0.05
N TYR A 162 5.70 -22.35 -0.65
CA TYR A 162 6.48 -23.50 -1.07
C TYR A 162 7.62 -23.07 -2.00
N GLN A 163 7.33 -22.24 -3.00
CA GLN A 163 8.36 -21.70 -3.91
C GLN A 163 9.43 -20.88 -3.19
N TYR A 164 9.07 -20.14 -2.13
CA TYR A 164 10.03 -19.38 -1.34
C TYR A 164 11.14 -20.25 -0.74
N TYR A 165 10.86 -21.49 -0.33
CA TYR A 165 11.91 -22.38 0.18
C TYR A 165 12.90 -22.84 -0.91
N ALA A 166 12.56 -22.68 -2.19
CA ALA A 166 13.47 -22.93 -3.31
C ALA A 166 14.20 -21.65 -3.77
N THR A 167 13.52 -20.50 -3.79
CA THR A 167 14.04 -19.26 -4.41
C THR A 167 14.54 -18.22 -3.41
N GLY A 168 14.11 -18.28 -2.15
CA GLY A 168 14.32 -17.23 -1.14
C GLY A 168 13.47 -15.98 -1.34
N VAL A 169 12.62 -15.93 -2.38
CA VAL A 169 11.77 -14.78 -2.73
C VAL A 169 10.32 -15.23 -2.88
N VAL A 170 9.41 -14.50 -2.23
CA VAL A 170 7.97 -14.75 -2.29
C VAL A 170 7.34 -13.84 -3.33
N HIS A 171 6.53 -14.43 -4.22
CA HIS A 171 5.67 -13.70 -5.15
C HIS A 171 4.20 -14.01 -4.86
N ARG A 172 3.37 -12.97 -4.80
CA ARG A 172 1.94 -13.15 -4.56
C ARG A 172 1.27 -13.71 -5.83
N PRO A 173 0.52 -14.83 -5.73
CA PRO A 173 -0.30 -15.30 -6.84
C PRO A 173 -1.42 -14.29 -7.17
N SER A 174 -1.73 -14.13 -8.45
CA SER A 174 -2.67 -13.11 -8.94
C SER A 174 -4.09 -13.27 -8.38
N GLU A 175 -4.49 -14.53 -8.21
CA GLU A 175 -5.78 -15.06 -7.78
C GLU A 175 -5.99 -14.96 -6.27
N VAL A 176 -4.94 -14.74 -5.48
CA VAL A 176 -5.03 -14.62 -4.02
C VAL A 176 -5.11 -13.14 -3.62
N CYS A 177 -6.13 -12.80 -2.82
CA CYS A 177 -6.31 -11.47 -2.27
C CYS A 177 -5.06 -11.01 -1.49
N PRO A 178 -4.55 -9.77 -1.71
CA PRO A 178 -3.38 -9.25 -1.01
C PRO A 178 -3.44 -9.37 0.52
N ALA A 179 -4.58 -8.99 1.12
CA ALA A 179 -4.76 -9.06 2.56
C ALA A 179 -4.72 -10.51 3.08
N SER A 180 -5.35 -11.44 2.35
CA SER A 180 -5.31 -12.87 2.69
C SER A 180 -3.90 -13.43 2.58
N PHE A 181 -3.15 -13.03 1.55
CA PHE A 181 -1.79 -13.48 1.35
C PHE A 181 -0.84 -13.02 2.46
N LEU A 182 -0.93 -11.76 2.88
CA LEU A 182 -0.16 -11.25 4.03
C LEU A 182 -0.46 -12.04 5.31
N THR A 183 -1.74 -12.40 5.55
CA THR A 183 -2.09 -13.20 6.72
C THR A 183 -1.53 -14.63 6.66
N GLU A 184 -1.32 -15.18 5.46
CA GLU A 184 -0.60 -16.45 5.29
C GLU A 184 0.89 -16.26 5.59
N LEU A 185 1.55 -15.23 5.05
CA LEU A 185 2.96 -14.95 5.37
C LEU A 185 3.20 -14.80 6.88
N ASP A 186 2.28 -14.11 7.57
CA ASP A 186 2.34 -13.96 9.02
C ASP A 186 2.18 -15.31 9.75
N PHE A 187 1.29 -16.19 9.28
CA PHE A 187 1.10 -17.54 9.82
C PHE A 187 2.36 -18.40 9.65
N TRP A 188 2.92 -18.43 8.43
CA TRP A 188 4.12 -19.21 8.10
C TRP A 188 5.43 -18.57 8.61
N ARG A 189 5.34 -17.39 9.22
CA ARG A 189 6.47 -16.62 9.78
C ARG A 189 7.53 -16.27 8.72
N ILE A 190 7.07 -15.89 7.54
CA ILE A 190 7.95 -15.40 6.48
C ILE A 190 7.93 -13.88 6.50
N SER A 191 9.10 -13.28 6.68
CA SER A 191 9.25 -11.82 6.70
C SER A 191 8.77 -11.19 5.40
N HIS A 192 8.04 -10.08 5.49
CA HIS A 192 7.58 -9.34 4.31
C HIS A 192 8.74 -8.77 3.48
N GLN A 193 9.96 -8.75 4.03
CA GLN A 193 11.19 -8.37 3.32
C GLN A 193 11.55 -9.36 2.20
N HIS A 194 11.08 -10.62 2.28
CA HIS A 194 11.28 -11.61 1.23
C HIS A 194 10.27 -11.46 0.08
N VAL A 195 9.30 -10.53 0.18
CA VAL A 195 8.38 -10.27 -0.92
C VAL A 195 9.14 -9.58 -2.05
N GLY A 196 9.09 -10.17 -3.24
CA GLY A 196 9.77 -9.63 -4.41
C GLY A 196 9.31 -8.22 -4.74
N SER A 197 10.21 -7.43 -5.37
CA SER A 197 9.95 -6.02 -5.72
C SER A 197 8.70 -5.80 -6.58
N CYS A 198 8.34 -6.78 -7.42
CA CYS A 198 7.13 -6.76 -8.24
C CYS A 198 5.82 -6.89 -7.44
N CYS A 199 5.89 -7.33 -6.18
CA CYS A 199 4.75 -7.46 -5.27
C CYS A 199 4.87 -6.53 -4.06
N ALA A 200 5.80 -5.57 -4.06
CA ALA A 200 6.04 -4.68 -2.92
C ALA A 200 4.86 -3.74 -2.60
N ASP A 201 3.92 -3.58 -3.53
CA ASP A 201 2.73 -2.75 -3.40
C ASP A 201 1.74 -3.24 -2.34
N ILE A 202 1.73 -4.56 -2.07
CA ILE A 202 0.86 -5.18 -1.07
C ILE A 202 1.41 -5.02 0.35
N VAL A 203 2.74 -4.92 0.49
CA VAL A 203 3.38 -4.86 1.81
C VAL A 203 3.03 -3.52 2.45
N PRO A 204 2.51 -3.51 3.70
CA PRO A 204 2.25 -2.27 4.40
C PRO A 204 3.56 -1.50 4.53
N GLN A 205 3.72 -0.42 3.78
CA GLN A 205 4.78 0.54 4.06
C GLN A 205 4.47 1.10 5.44
N LYS A 206 5.38 0.87 6.38
CA LYS A 206 5.39 1.53 7.68
C LYS A 206 5.57 3.02 7.37
N ARG A 207 4.47 3.75 7.23
CA ARG A 207 4.46 5.21 7.08
C ARG A 207 4.96 5.77 8.40
N GLU A 208 6.27 5.88 8.53
CA GLU A 208 6.88 6.66 9.61
C GLU A 208 6.48 8.14 9.45
N GLU A 209 6.16 8.57 8.23
CA GLU A 209 5.69 9.91 7.85
C GLU A 209 4.36 10.33 8.52
N GLU A 210 3.40 9.42 8.75
CA GLU A 210 2.12 9.81 9.38
C GLU A 210 2.25 10.08 10.89
N LYS A 211 3.30 9.57 11.55
CA LYS A 211 3.60 9.91 12.95
C LYS A 211 4.42 11.18 13.11
N GLU A 212 5.20 11.57 12.09
CA GLU A 212 5.99 12.80 12.12
C GLU A 212 5.14 14.03 11.79
N GLU A 213 4.15 13.94 10.89
CA GLU A 213 3.21 15.05 10.63
C GLU A 213 2.30 15.35 11.84
N GLU A 214 2.02 14.36 12.70
CA GLU A 214 1.24 14.58 13.92
C GLU A 214 2.10 15.13 15.08
N LYS A 215 3.41 14.81 15.10
CA LYS A 215 4.40 15.34 16.05
C LYS A 215 5.36 16.32 15.38
N VAL A 216 4.84 17.44 14.89
CA VAL A 216 5.69 18.64 14.74
C VAL A 216 6.14 19.00 16.15
N ASP A 217 7.43 18.79 16.41
CA ASP A 217 8.06 18.94 17.72
C ASP A 217 7.71 20.30 18.33
N ASP A 218 7.29 20.25 19.60
CA ASP A 218 6.76 21.37 20.38
C ASP A 218 7.74 22.56 20.49
N THR A 219 9.02 22.30 20.18
CA THR A 219 10.16 23.22 20.29
C THR A 219 10.51 23.95 18.98
N THR A 220 9.86 23.63 17.87
CA THR A 220 10.16 24.20 16.53
C THR A 220 10.07 25.73 16.51
N PHE A 221 9.22 26.31 17.36
CA PHE A 221 9.01 27.75 17.43
C PHE A 221 9.69 28.42 18.66
N ASP A 222 10.29 27.65 19.57
CA ASP A 222 10.79 28.18 20.86
C ASP A 222 12.04 29.05 20.71
N ASN A 223 12.83 28.83 19.65
CA ASN A 223 14.03 29.62 19.35
C ASN A 223 13.77 30.85 18.45
N LEU A 224 12.50 31.15 18.12
CA LEU A 224 12.15 32.29 17.27
C LEU A 224 11.53 33.43 18.09
N MET A 225 11.77 34.67 17.65
CA MET A 225 11.09 35.85 18.19
C MET A 225 9.57 35.66 18.12
N PHE A 226 8.89 35.89 19.24
CA PHE A 226 7.44 35.65 19.40
C PHE A 226 6.99 34.20 19.12
N GLY A 227 7.85 33.21 19.39
CA GLY A 227 7.59 31.79 19.18
C GLY A 227 6.20 31.31 19.64
N LYS A 228 5.77 31.72 20.84
CA LYS A 228 4.46 31.36 21.41
C LYS A 228 3.27 31.92 20.60
N VAL A 229 3.38 33.15 20.09
CA VAL A 229 2.31 33.79 19.29
C VAL A 229 2.27 33.15 17.90
N ARG A 230 3.44 32.95 17.30
CA ARG A 230 3.58 32.30 15.99
C ARG A 230 3.05 30.88 16.02
N ARG A 231 3.37 30.11 17.07
CA ARG A 231 2.86 28.77 17.30
C ARG A 231 1.34 28.75 17.46
N ARG A 232 0.78 29.73 18.19
CA ARG A 232 -0.68 29.86 18.34
C ARG A 232 -1.37 30.16 17.00
N MET A 233 -0.83 31.07 16.20
CA MET A 233 -1.37 31.37 14.86
C MET A 233 -1.22 30.19 13.90
N TRP A 234 -0.07 29.54 13.89
CA TRP A 234 0.19 28.34 13.07
C TRP A 234 -0.78 27.21 13.41
N THR A 235 -0.94 26.90 14.70
CA THR A 235 -1.87 25.85 15.16
C THR A 235 -3.32 26.19 14.84
N PHE A 236 -3.68 27.47 14.93
CA PHE A 236 -5.02 27.95 14.58
C PHE A 236 -5.34 27.83 13.09
N LEU A 237 -4.35 28.07 12.21
CA LEU A 237 -4.54 28.05 10.76
C LEU A 237 -4.39 26.63 10.15
N GLU A 238 -3.47 25.83 10.66
CA GLU A 238 -3.12 24.53 10.06
C GLU A 238 -3.93 23.37 10.65
N ARG A 239 -4.44 23.50 11.89
CA ARG A 239 -5.21 22.46 12.59
C ARG A 239 -6.64 22.93 12.86
N PRO A 240 -7.58 22.73 11.93
CA PRO A 240 -8.98 23.12 12.11
C PRO A 240 -9.67 22.49 13.33
N GLY A 241 -9.21 21.30 13.75
CA GLY A 241 -9.72 20.60 14.94
C GLY A 241 -9.15 21.05 16.29
N SER A 242 -8.20 22.00 16.32
CA SER A 242 -7.41 22.32 17.53
C SER A 242 -8.18 23.08 18.62
N SER A 243 -9.17 23.89 18.24
CA SER A 243 -9.94 24.73 19.17
C SER A 243 -11.32 25.07 18.58
N MET A 244 -12.29 25.37 19.45
CA MET A 244 -13.62 25.84 19.04
C MET A 244 -13.55 27.13 18.21
N GLN A 245 -12.55 28.00 18.45
CA GLN A 245 -12.32 29.21 17.66
C GLN A 245 -11.76 28.90 16.25
N ALA A 246 -10.90 27.89 16.12
CA ALA A 246 -10.33 27.47 14.84
C ALA A 246 -11.41 26.89 13.92
N LYS A 247 -12.32 26.07 14.48
CA LYS A 247 -13.49 25.54 13.77
C LYS A 247 -14.41 26.64 13.24
N ALA A 248 -14.64 27.69 14.04
CA ALA A 248 -15.48 28.82 13.61
C ALA A 248 -14.85 29.61 12.45
N PHE A 249 -13.53 29.78 12.46
CA PHE A 249 -12.79 30.46 11.39
C PHE A 249 -12.69 29.64 10.10
N GLU A 250 -12.49 28.33 10.20
CA GLU A 250 -12.53 27.42 9.06
C GLU A 250 -13.92 27.44 8.38
N LEU A 251 -14.99 27.38 9.18
CA LEU A 251 -16.35 27.44 8.66
C LEU A 251 -16.64 28.79 7.99
N SER A 252 -16.23 29.91 8.59
CA SER A 252 -16.49 31.25 8.04
C SER A 252 -15.71 31.51 6.76
N SER A 253 -14.44 31.11 6.70
CA SER A 253 -13.60 31.26 5.49
C SER A 253 -14.11 30.38 4.34
N THR A 254 -14.51 29.15 4.62
CA THR A 254 -15.11 28.25 3.62
C THR A 254 -16.44 28.80 3.11
N LEU A 255 -17.30 29.30 4.00
CA LEU A 255 -18.57 29.92 3.63
C LEU A 255 -18.38 31.16 2.75
N PHE A 256 -17.41 32.02 3.09
CA PHE A 256 -17.10 33.21 2.31
C PHE A 256 -16.69 32.87 0.87
N VAL A 257 -15.82 31.87 0.70
CA VAL A 257 -15.44 31.37 -0.62
C VAL A 257 -16.65 30.81 -1.36
N ALA A 258 -17.49 30.01 -0.70
CA ALA A 258 -18.70 29.45 -1.31
C ALA A 258 -19.66 30.54 -1.82
N ILE A 259 -19.90 31.59 -1.01
CA ILE A 259 -20.73 32.72 -1.41
C ILE A 259 -20.14 33.46 -2.61
N SER A 260 -18.81 33.66 -2.66
CA SER A 260 -18.17 34.31 -3.80
C SER A 260 -18.33 33.51 -5.11
N VAL A 261 -18.21 32.18 -5.04
CA VAL A 261 -18.38 31.29 -6.18
C VAL A 261 -19.85 31.26 -6.62
N MET A 262 -20.79 31.27 -5.68
CA MET A 262 -22.23 31.38 -5.98
C MET A 262 -22.57 32.72 -6.65
N GLY A 263 -22.00 33.82 -6.17
CA GLY A 263 -22.19 35.13 -6.80
C GLY A 263 -21.66 35.20 -8.23
N LEU A 264 -20.46 34.65 -8.47
CA LEU A 264 -19.89 34.55 -9.82
C LEU A 264 -20.73 33.67 -10.74
N SER A 265 -21.21 32.52 -10.25
CA SER A 265 -22.05 31.62 -11.04
C SER A 265 -23.43 32.23 -11.35
N PHE A 266 -24.07 32.94 -10.41
CA PHE A 266 -25.30 33.68 -10.71
C PHE A 266 -25.07 34.83 -11.69
N GLY A 267 -23.93 35.52 -11.62
CA GLY A 267 -23.54 36.54 -12.59
C GLY A 267 -23.36 35.99 -14.01
N THR A 268 -23.17 34.68 -14.20
CA THR A 268 -23.08 34.05 -15.52
C THR A 268 -24.43 33.60 -16.09
N ILE A 269 -25.52 33.65 -15.31
CA ILE A 269 -26.86 33.26 -15.78
C ILE A 269 -27.52 34.47 -16.46
N PRO A 270 -27.83 34.41 -17.77
CA PRO A 270 -28.38 35.55 -18.51
C PRO A 270 -29.76 35.97 -18.01
N ASP A 271 -30.56 35.05 -17.46
CA ASP A 271 -31.89 35.34 -16.89
C ASP A 271 -31.85 36.26 -15.64
N PHE A 272 -30.70 36.34 -14.96
CA PHE A 272 -30.49 37.22 -13.80
C PHE A 272 -29.66 38.47 -14.15
N GLN A 273 -29.17 38.58 -15.38
CA GLN A 273 -28.53 39.79 -15.87
C GLN A 273 -29.63 40.78 -16.27
N VAL A 274 -29.69 41.94 -15.61
CA VAL A 274 -30.58 43.03 -16.04
C VAL A 274 -30.14 43.46 -17.43
N THR A 275 -30.87 43.01 -18.46
CA THR A 275 -30.76 43.55 -19.80
C THR A 275 -31.26 44.98 -19.75
N HIS A 276 -30.34 45.95 -19.66
CA HIS A 276 -30.67 47.31 -20.07
C HIS A 276 -31.08 47.22 -21.54
N TYR A 277 -32.38 47.25 -21.81
CA TYR A 277 -32.89 47.53 -23.14
C TYR A 277 -32.41 48.95 -23.48
N MET A 278 -31.37 49.05 -24.29
CA MET A 278 -31.16 50.27 -25.07
C MET A 278 -32.40 50.42 -25.96
N PRO A 279 -33.12 51.55 -25.93
CA PRO A 279 -34.16 51.78 -26.91
C PRO A 279 -33.54 51.72 -28.31
N PRO A 280 -34.21 51.10 -29.30
CA PRO A 280 -33.70 51.08 -30.66
C PRO A 280 -33.60 52.52 -31.16
N HIS A 281 -32.38 52.99 -31.46
CA HIS A 281 -32.21 54.21 -32.22
C HIS A 281 -32.68 53.94 -33.66
N ASN A 282 -33.82 54.52 -33.98
CA ASN A 282 -34.37 54.92 -35.27
C ASN A 282 -34.13 53.93 -36.43
N GLU A 283 -35.16 53.17 -36.81
CA GLU A 283 -35.12 52.40 -38.06
C GLU A 283 -35.23 53.34 -39.27
N THR A 284 -34.34 53.12 -40.24
CA THR A 284 -34.39 53.80 -41.54
C THR A 284 -35.20 52.94 -42.50
N ILE A 285 -36.36 53.45 -42.92
CA ILE A 285 -37.20 52.77 -43.91
C ILE A 285 -36.92 53.44 -45.25
N VAL A 286 -36.51 52.65 -46.24
CA VAL A 286 -36.34 53.11 -47.61
C VAL A 286 -37.66 52.86 -48.35
N LEU A 287 -38.36 53.93 -48.68
CA LEU A 287 -39.57 53.83 -49.49
C LEU A 287 -39.21 53.42 -50.93
N PRO A 288 -40.11 52.73 -51.65
CA PRO A 288 -39.86 52.23 -53.01
C PRO A 288 -39.56 53.32 -54.07
N ASN A 289 -39.71 54.60 -53.71
CA ASN A 289 -39.28 55.74 -54.52
C ASN A 289 -37.82 56.18 -54.25
N GLY A 290 -37.08 55.46 -53.40
CA GLY A 290 -35.68 55.74 -53.05
C GLY A 290 -35.48 56.75 -51.92
N THR A 291 -36.55 57.20 -51.26
CA THR A 291 -36.44 58.18 -50.16
C THR A 291 -36.19 57.45 -48.84
N VAL A 292 -35.19 57.89 -48.07
CA VAL A 292 -34.86 57.34 -46.74
C VAL A 292 -35.51 58.22 -45.68
N THR A 293 -36.42 57.67 -44.90
CA THR A 293 -37.02 58.36 -43.75
C THR A 293 -36.62 57.67 -42.45
N VAL A 294 -36.14 58.46 -41.50
CA VAL A 294 -35.82 58.04 -40.14
C VAL A 294 -37.10 58.12 -39.32
N VAL A 295 -37.60 57.00 -38.81
CA VAL A 295 -38.73 57.01 -37.86
C VAL A 295 -38.14 57.08 -36.46
N GLU A 296 -38.38 58.20 -35.76
CA GLU A 296 -38.13 58.33 -34.32
C GLU A 296 -39.20 57.60 -33.50
#